data_AF-A0A2P4PAE8-F1
#
_entry.id   AF-A0A2P4PAE8-F1
#
_cell.length_a   1.000
_cell.length_b   1.000
_cell.length_c   1.000
_cell.angle_alpha   90.00
_cell.angle_beta   90.00
_cell.angle_gamma   90.00
#
_symmetry.space_group_name_H-M   'P 1'
#
loop_
_entity.id
_entity.type
_entity.pdbx_description
1 polymer ?
#
loop_
_entity_poly.entity_id
_entity_poly.type
_entity_poly.pdbx_seq_one_letter_code
_entity_poly.pdbx_strand_id
1 'polypeptide(L)'
;MLYKIISGLYEIHKLNLIHCDLHDGNILNHNNEKDKDDLENEVDNNLVFISDLGLCQPVKSSLKKDNIYGVMPFMAPEILRGKPYTPASDIYSFSMIMWEFTSGVPPFNDRAHDL
;
A
#
# COMPACT_ATOMS: atom_id res chain seq x y z
N MET A 1 5.63 11.52 -4.08
CA MET A 1 5.11 10.46 -3.17
C MET A 1 4.55 9.23 -3.90
N LEU A 2 3.44 9.31 -4.65
CA LEU A 2 2.82 8.11 -5.30
C LEU A 2 3.78 7.27 -6.15
N TYR A 3 4.66 7.92 -6.93
CA TYR A 3 5.71 7.24 -7.70
C TYR A 3 6.67 6.41 -6.82
N LYS A 4 7.05 6.94 -5.65
CA LYS A 4 7.94 6.25 -4.70
C LYS A 4 7.25 5.01 -4.10
N ILE A 5 5.95 5.12 -3.81
CA ILE A 5 5.13 3.99 -3.32
C ILE A 5 5.05 2.88 -4.36
N ILE A 6 4.63 3.19 -5.61
CA ILE A 6 4.50 2.15 -6.63
C ILE A 6 5.84 1.53 -7.03
N SER A 7 6.94 2.30 -6.97
CA SER A 7 8.29 1.78 -7.17
C SER A 7 8.69 0.79 -6.07
N GLY A 8 8.40 1.10 -4.80
CA GLY A 8 8.62 0.17 -3.69
C GLY A 8 7.78 -1.11 -3.83
N LEU A 9 6.50 -0.97 -4.22
CA LEU A 9 5.60 -2.11 -4.43
C LEU A 9 6.07 -2.99 -5.60
N TYR A 10 6.59 -2.38 -6.67
CA TYR A 10 7.19 -3.09 -7.79
C TYR A 10 8.37 -3.98 -7.35
N GLU A 11 9.25 -3.51 -6.47
CA GLU A 11 10.35 -4.34 -5.97
C GLU A 11 9.85 -5.51 -5.10
N ILE A 12 8.77 -5.34 -4.31
CA ILE A 12 8.12 -6.44 -3.59
C ILE A 12 7.59 -7.49 -4.58
N HIS A 13 6.85 -7.07 -5.60
CA HIS A 13 6.27 -7.97 -6.61
C HIS A 13 7.32 -8.70 -7.44
N LYS A 14 8.44 -8.03 -7.74
CA LYS A 14 9.59 -8.62 -8.45
C LYS A 14 10.25 -9.77 -7.68
N LEU A 15 10.15 -9.76 -6.35
CA LEU A 15 10.57 -10.87 -5.49
C LEU A 15 9.52 -12.00 -5.40
N ASN A 16 8.46 -11.95 -6.21
CA ASN A 16 7.30 -12.85 -6.16
C ASN A 16 6.59 -12.84 -4.79
N LEU A 17 6.57 -11.68 -4.14
CA LEU A 17 5.84 -11.43 -2.89
C LEU A 17 4.62 -10.55 -3.15
N ILE A 18 3.64 -10.65 -2.26
CA ILE A 18 2.42 -9.84 -2.21
C ILE A 18 2.34 -9.25 -0.80
N HIS A 19 2.16 -7.93 -0.68
CA HIS A 19 2.11 -7.25 0.63
C HIS A 19 0.86 -7.64 1.43
N CYS A 20 -0.29 -7.71 0.75
CA CYS A 20 -1.60 -8.13 1.28
C CYS A 20 -2.25 -7.21 2.32
N ASP A 21 -1.59 -6.12 2.71
CA ASP A 21 -2.10 -5.14 3.68
C ASP A 21 -1.57 -3.73 3.37
N LEU A 22 -1.55 -3.40 2.09
CA LEU A 22 -1.10 -2.08 1.65
C LEU A 22 -2.24 -1.07 1.91
N HIS A 23 -1.98 -0.07 2.74
CA HIS A 23 -2.88 1.06 2.96
C HIS A 23 -2.04 2.28 3.35
N ASP A 24 -2.68 3.45 3.43
CA ASP A 24 -2.07 4.73 3.78
C ASP A 24 -1.27 4.69 5.11
N GLY A 25 -1.80 4.04 6.14
CA GLY A 25 -1.14 3.82 7.43
C GLY A 25 0.15 2.98 7.38
N ASN A 26 0.37 2.23 6.30
CA ASN A 26 1.59 1.46 6.06
C ASN A 26 2.57 2.16 5.10
N ILE A 27 2.38 3.46 4.87
CA ILE A 27 3.30 4.31 4.11
C ILE A 27 4.05 5.24 5.07
N LEU A 28 5.34 5.02 5.24
CA LEU A 28 6.18 5.87 6.09
C LEU A 28 6.79 7.00 5.26
N ASN A 29 6.68 8.22 5.78
CA ASN A 29 7.25 9.41 5.17
C ASN A 29 8.37 10.00 6.05
N HIS A 30 9.57 10.15 5.50
CA HIS A 30 10.74 10.64 6.20
C HIS A 30 11.37 11.83 5.47
N ASN A 31 11.18 13.02 6.03
CA ASN A 31 11.86 14.23 5.58
C ASN A 31 13.31 14.22 6.09
N ASN A 32 14.28 14.16 5.17
CA ASN A 32 15.69 14.36 5.54
C ASN A 32 15.95 15.85 5.77
N GLU A 33 15.97 16.31 7.02
CA GLU A 33 16.14 17.73 7.34
C GLU A 33 17.56 18.28 7.11
N LYS A 34 18.53 17.41 6.78
CA LYS A 34 19.95 17.76 6.65
C LYS A 34 20.31 18.47 5.34
N ASP A 35 19.41 18.52 4.37
CA ASP A 35 19.66 19.07 3.04
C ASP A 35 19.09 20.49 2.86
N LYS A 36 18.70 21.17 3.96
CA LYS A 36 18.12 22.53 3.91
C LYS A 36 19.15 23.65 3.69
N ASP A 37 20.44 23.36 3.86
CA ASP A 37 21.52 24.34 3.65
C ASP A 37 21.95 24.46 2.17
N ASP A 38 21.56 23.52 1.31
CA ASP A 38 21.83 23.52 -0.13
C ASP A 38 20.60 24.04 -0.91
N LEU A 39 20.33 25.34 -0.78
CA LEU A 39 19.20 26.07 -1.39
C LEU A 39 19.17 26.10 -2.94
N GLU A 40 20.04 25.36 -3.64
CA GLU A 40 20.16 25.44 -5.10
C GLU A 40 19.55 24.26 -5.86
N ASN A 41 19.11 23.19 -5.18
CA ASN A 41 18.41 22.08 -5.84
C ASN A 41 17.22 21.61 -5.01
N GLU A 42 16.00 22.08 -5.34
CA GLU A 42 14.73 21.54 -4.85
C GLU A 42 14.47 20.11 -5.37
N VAL A 43 15.37 19.18 -5.07
CA VAL A 43 15.09 17.76 -5.25
C VAL A 43 14.22 17.34 -4.06
N ASP A 44 13.09 16.69 -4.35
CA ASP A 44 12.18 16.10 -3.36
C ASP A 44 12.93 15.05 -2.51
N ASN A 45 13.61 15.52 -1.45
CA ASN A 45 14.39 14.74 -0.47
C ASN A 45 13.52 13.90 0.46
N ASN A 46 12.20 13.85 0.21
CA ASN A 46 11.29 13.11 1.06
C ASN A 46 11.40 11.61 0.78
N LEU A 47 11.89 10.83 1.73
CA LEU A 47 11.99 9.39 1.58
C LEU A 47 10.65 8.75 1.93
N VAL A 48 10.17 7.86 1.05
CA VAL A 48 8.89 7.16 1.24
C VAL A 48 9.16 5.66 1.25
N PHE A 49 8.64 4.98 2.26
CA PHE A 49 8.83 3.54 2.47
C PHE A 49 7.49 2.83 2.64
N ILE A 50 7.41 1.61 2.11
CA ILE A 50 6.33 0.67 2.44
C ILE A 50 6.77 -0.09 3.69
N SER A 51 5.91 -0.16 4.71
CA SER A 51 6.17 -0.84 5.98
C SER A 51 5.16 -1.95 6.27
N ASP A 52 5.36 -2.64 7.40
CA ASP A 52 4.52 -3.74 7.88
C ASP A 52 4.38 -4.92 6.90
N LEU A 53 5.44 -5.72 6.82
CA LEU A 53 5.49 -6.93 6.01
C LEU A 53 4.98 -8.17 6.76
N GLY A 54 4.27 -8.01 7.89
CA GLY A 54 3.81 -9.14 8.72
C GLY A 54 2.84 -10.09 8.01
N LEU A 55 2.12 -9.58 7.01
CA LEU A 55 1.17 -10.31 6.17
C LEU A 55 1.71 -10.60 4.76
N CYS A 56 2.95 -10.19 4.50
CA CYS A 56 3.59 -10.36 3.20
C CYS A 56 3.83 -11.85 2.91
N GLN A 57 3.52 -12.28 1.69
CA GLN A 57 3.55 -13.70 1.35
C GLN A 57 3.94 -13.99 -0.10
N PRO A 58 4.49 -15.19 -0.40
CA PRO A 58 4.75 -15.60 -1.78
C PRO A 58 3.47 -15.74 -2.61
N VAL A 59 3.54 -15.40 -3.91
CA VAL A 59 2.41 -15.55 -4.87
C VAL A 59 1.85 -16.98 -4.94
N LYS A 60 2.69 -17.99 -4.67
CA LYS A 60 2.31 -19.41 -4.69
C LYS A 60 1.98 -19.97 -3.31
N SER A 61 1.80 -19.13 -2.29
CA SER A 61 1.42 -19.61 -0.96
C SER A 61 0.03 -20.26 -1.04
N SER A 62 -0.08 -21.48 -0.51
CA SER A 62 -1.35 -22.18 -0.39
C SER A 62 -2.09 -21.71 0.87
N LEU A 63 -2.23 -20.39 1.06
CA LEU A 63 -3.02 -19.91 2.18
C LEU A 63 -4.43 -20.49 2.08
N LYS A 64 -4.93 -20.93 3.24
CA LYS A 64 -6.29 -21.43 3.39
C LYS A 64 -7.25 -20.35 2.90
N LYS A 65 -8.24 -20.75 2.11
CA LYS A 65 -9.25 -19.91 1.43
C LYS A 65 -10.02 -18.94 2.33
N ASP A 66 -9.83 -18.99 3.65
CA ASP A 66 -10.76 -18.41 4.63
C ASP A 66 -10.13 -17.33 5.52
N ASN A 67 -8.85 -16.99 5.34
CA ASN A 67 -8.20 -15.91 6.09
C ASN A 67 -8.27 -14.61 5.29
N ILE A 68 -9.26 -13.76 5.61
CA ILE A 68 -9.37 -12.39 5.11
C ILE A 68 -8.68 -11.46 6.12
N TYR A 69 -7.74 -10.64 5.67
CA TYR A 69 -6.99 -9.72 6.52
C TYR A 69 -6.66 -8.40 5.83
N GLY A 70 -6.33 -7.38 6.62
CA GLY A 70 -6.01 -6.04 6.16
C GLY A 70 -7.17 -5.06 6.26
N VAL A 71 -6.93 -3.83 5.81
CA VAL A 71 -7.82 -2.69 6.07
C VAL A 71 -8.92 -2.58 4.99
N MET A 72 -10.17 -2.89 5.37
CA MET A 72 -11.32 -3.11 4.47
C MET A 72 -11.49 -2.06 3.33
N PRO A 73 -11.40 -0.73 3.57
CA PRO A 73 -11.46 0.26 2.49
C PRO A 73 -10.43 0.08 1.37
N PHE A 74 -9.28 -0.51 1.68
CA PHE A 74 -8.17 -0.71 0.75
C PHE A 74 -8.18 -2.13 0.15
N MET A 75 -9.05 -3.03 0.62
CA MET A 75 -9.07 -4.42 0.17
C MET A 75 -9.71 -4.59 -1.19
N ALA A 76 -9.06 -5.39 -2.04
CA ALA A 76 -9.58 -5.69 -3.36
C ALA A 76 -10.88 -6.52 -3.31
N PRO A 77 -11.82 -6.31 -4.26
CA PRO A 77 -13.12 -6.98 -4.23
C PRO A 77 -13.05 -8.50 -4.31
N GLU A 78 -12.01 -9.08 -4.90
CA GLU A 78 -11.78 -10.53 -4.91
C GLU A 78 -11.47 -11.07 -3.50
N ILE A 79 -10.74 -10.30 -2.69
CA ILE A 79 -10.36 -10.68 -1.33
C ILE A 79 -11.57 -10.64 -0.41
N LEU A 80 -12.40 -9.61 -0.54
CA LEU A 80 -13.68 -9.51 0.17
C LEU A 80 -14.65 -10.66 -0.18
N ARG A 81 -14.41 -11.37 -1.29
CA ARG A 81 -15.15 -12.56 -1.72
C ARG A 81 -14.45 -13.88 -1.36
N GLY A 82 -13.42 -13.84 -0.51
CA GLY A 82 -12.66 -15.01 -0.08
C GLY A 82 -11.80 -15.64 -1.18
N LYS A 83 -11.45 -14.88 -2.23
CA LYS A 83 -10.47 -15.35 -3.21
C LYS A 83 -9.05 -15.09 -2.72
N PRO A 84 -8.04 -15.87 -3.17
CA PRO A 84 -6.66 -15.68 -2.78
C PRO A 84 -6.12 -14.30 -3.17
N TYR A 85 -5.17 -13.80 -2.38
CA TYR A 85 -4.39 -12.61 -2.72
C TYR A 85 -3.57 -12.83 -3.98
N THR A 86 -3.50 -11.77 -4.79
CA THR A 86 -2.64 -11.72 -5.97
C THR A 86 -1.89 -10.39 -5.98
N PRO A 87 -0.83 -10.22 -6.79
CA PRO A 87 -0.22 -8.92 -6.99
C PRO A 87 -1.23 -7.85 -7.43
N ALA A 88 -2.28 -8.21 -8.17
CA ALA A 88 -3.33 -7.27 -8.58
C ALA A 88 -4.14 -6.73 -7.39
N SER A 89 -4.21 -7.48 -6.30
CA SER A 89 -4.89 -7.06 -5.08
C SER A 89 -4.13 -5.92 -4.39
N ASP A 90 -2.80 -5.95 -4.34
CA ASP A 90 -2.00 -4.82 -3.87
C ASP A 90 -2.13 -3.59 -4.80
N ILE A 91 -2.26 -3.79 -6.11
CA ILE A 91 -2.47 -2.70 -7.08
C ILE A 91 -3.83 -2.00 -6.86
N TYR A 92 -4.87 -2.78 -6.50
CA TYR A 92 -6.14 -2.20 -6.11
C TYR A 92 -5.97 -1.33 -4.85
N SER A 93 -5.27 -1.83 -3.84
CA SER A 93 -5.01 -1.08 -2.60
C SER A 93 -4.21 0.20 -2.86
N PHE A 94 -3.20 0.15 -3.75
CA PHE A 94 -2.50 1.35 -4.21
C PHE A 94 -3.44 2.36 -4.89
N SER A 95 -4.43 1.88 -5.64
CA SER A 95 -5.44 2.75 -6.26
C SER A 95 -6.33 3.44 -5.21
N MET A 96 -6.60 2.80 -4.08
CA MET A 96 -7.31 3.40 -2.95
C MET A 96 -6.46 4.48 -2.25
N ILE A 97 -5.15 4.28 -2.12
CA ILE A 97 -4.21 5.33 -1.67
C ILE A 97 -4.21 6.50 -2.66
N MET A 98 -4.18 6.25 -3.97
CA MET A 98 -4.27 7.30 -4.99
C MET A 98 -5.58 8.08 -4.90
N TRP A 99 -6.70 7.39 -4.68
CA TRP A 99 -8.00 8.01 -4.48
C TRP A 99 -7.98 8.97 -3.29
N GLU A 100 -7.49 8.52 -2.14
CA GLU A 100 -7.40 9.35 -0.94
C GLU A 100 -6.51 10.58 -1.16
N PHE A 101 -5.37 10.40 -1.83
CA PHE A 101 -4.47 11.49 -2.20
C PHE A 101 -5.11 12.55 -3.09
N THR A 102 -5.95 12.13 -4.04
CA THR A 102 -6.51 13.03 -5.06
C THR A 102 -7.85 13.63 -4.64
N SER A 103 -8.64 12.92 -3.83
CA SER A 103 -9.93 13.37 -3.33
C SER A 103 -9.83 14.09 -1.98
N GLY A 104 -8.80 13.82 -1.18
CA GLY A 104 -8.70 14.25 0.21
C GLY A 104 -9.71 13.57 1.14
N VAL A 105 -10.34 12.48 0.69
CA VAL A 105 -11.38 11.75 1.42
C VAL A 105 -11.00 10.27 1.53
N PRO A 106 -11.16 9.63 2.70
CA PRO A 106 -10.89 8.20 2.84
C PRO A 106 -11.73 7.36 1.86
N PRO A 107 -11.20 6.24 1.35
CA PRO A 107 -11.97 5.34 0.49
C PRO A 107 -13.22 4.86 1.23
N PHE A 108 -14.38 4.90 0.57
CA PHE A 108 -15.66 4.45 1.13
C PHE A 108 -16.09 5.14 2.45
N ASN A 109 -15.70 6.40 2.68
CA ASN A 109 -16.04 7.21 3.87
C ASN A 109 -17.56 7.42 4.14
N ASP A 110 -18.45 6.82 3.35
CA ASP A 110 -19.90 6.89 3.48
C ASP A 110 -20.51 5.72 4.28
N ARG A 111 -19.69 4.77 4.76
CA ARG A 111 -20.15 3.58 5.46
C ARG A 111 -19.19 3.17 6.58
N ALA A 112 -19.71 2.41 7.55
CA ALA A 112 -18.91 1.74 8.57
C ALA A 112 -18.08 0.59 7.96
N HIS A 113 -16.91 0.33 8.53
CA HIS A 113 -15.94 -0.67 8.04
C HIS A 113 -15.58 -1.73 9.09
N ASP A 114 -16.10 -1.54 10.29
CA ASP A 114 -16.11 -2.47 11.40
C ASP A 114 -17.20 -3.54 11.20
N LEU A 115 -16.84 -4.79 11.53
CA LEU A 115 -17.75 -5.92 11.68
C LEU A 115 -18.20 -6.03 13.14
#